data_AF-A0A0Q8RIG4-F1
#
_entry.id   AF-A0A0Q8RIG4-F1
#
_cell.length_a   1.000
_cell.length_b   1.000
_cell.length_c   1.000
_cell.angle_alpha   90.00
_cell.angle_beta   90.00
_cell.angle_gamma   90.00
#
_symmetry.space_group_name_H-M   'P 1'
#
loop_
_entity.id
_entity.type
_entity.pdbx_description
1 polymer ?
#
loop_
_entity_poly.entity_id
_entity_poly.type
_entity_poly.pdbx_seq_one_letter_code
_entity_poly.pdbx_strand_id
1 'polypeptide(L)'
;MGADSALQMLAELLWNGLLITAPLLAVTLVVGLLISILQVVTQVQEASLTFIPKIIAAVVVLVVCGPWMLKRLVGYATGLIASIPQHF
;
A
#
# COMPACT_ATOMS: atom_id res chain seq x y z
N MET A 1 -7.25 -17.48 -25.36
CA MET A 1 -6.82 -17.12 -24.00
C MET A 1 -5.48 -17.79 -23.74
N GLY A 2 -4.37 -17.13 -24.09
CA GLY A 2 -3.02 -17.66 -23.87
C GLY A 2 -2.57 -17.45 -22.42
N ALA A 3 -1.71 -18.34 -21.91
CA ALA A 3 -1.10 -18.20 -20.58
C ALA A 3 -0.36 -16.84 -20.43
N ASP A 4 0.15 -16.30 -21.53
CA ASP A 4 0.87 -15.02 -21.59
C ASP A 4 -0.02 -13.82 -21.20
N SER A 5 -1.30 -13.82 -21.62
CA SER A 5 -2.24 -12.74 -21.30
C SER A 5 -2.61 -12.76 -19.81
N ALA A 6 -2.81 -13.95 -19.24
CA ALA A 6 -3.06 -14.09 -17.80
C ALA A 6 -1.85 -13.62 -16.96
N LEU A 7 -0.62 -13.92 -17.40
CA LEU A 7 0.59 -13.45 -16.75
C LEU A 7 0.73 -11.92 -16.81
N GLN A 8 0.39 -11.30 -17.94
CA GLN A 8 0.41 -9.84 -18.08
C GLN A 8 -0.60 -9.15 -17.16
N MET A 9 -1.85 -9.66 -17.11
CA MET A 9 -2.87 -9.12 -16.19
C MET A 9 -2.46 -9.24 -14.73
N LEU A 10 -1.81 -10.35 -14.36
CA LEU A 10 -1.32 -10.56 -13.01
C LEU A 10 -0.16 -9.60 -12.68
N ALA A 11 0.77 -9.38 -13.62
CA ALA A 11 1.85 -8.42 -13.46
C ALA A 11 1.32 -6.98 -13.28
N GLU A 12 0.35 -6.57 -14.11
CA GLU A 12 -0.29 -5.26 -13.99
C GLU A 12 -1.01 -5.09 -12.66
N LEU A 13 -1.73 -6.12 -12.21
CA LEU A 13 -2.43 -6.12 -10.92
C LEU A 13 -1.45 -5.91 -9.76
N LEU A 14 -0.36 -6.69 -9.73
CA LEU A 14 0.67 -6.57 -8.70
C LEU A 14 1.34 -5.20 -8.73
N TRP A 15 1.67 -4.69 -9.92
CA TRP A 15 2.29 -3.38 -10.07
C TRP A 15 1.40 -2.26 -9.57
N ASN A 16 0.12 -2.26 -9.95
CA ASN A 16 -0.83 -1.26 -9.48
C ASN A 16 -1.07 -1.37 -7.97
N GLY A 17 -1.19 -2.59 -7.43
CA GLY A 17 -1.33 -2.82 -5.99
C GLY A 17 -0.12 -2.30 -5.20
N LEU A 18 1.09 -2.52 -5.71
CA LEU A 18 2.30 -1.96 -5.13
C LEU A 18 2.30 -0.43 -5.17
N LEU A 19 1.93 0.18 -6.30
CA LEU A 19 1.88 1.64 -6.44
C LEU A 19 0.86 2.29 -5.49
N ILE A 20 -0.29 1.63 -5.28
CA ILE A 20 -1.34 2.08 -4.36
C ILE A 20 -0.86 2.02 -2.91
N THR A 21 -0.15 0.96 -2.53
CA THR A 21 0.33 0.73 -1.16
C THR A 21 1.66 1.42 -0.85
N ALA A 22 2.42 1.84 -1.87
CA ALA A 22 3.72 2.50 -1.75
C ALA A 22 3.76 3.68 -0.75
N PRO A 23 2.84 4.68 -0.79
CA PRO A 23 2.88 5.79 0.17
C PRO A 23 2.67 5.33 1.62
N LEU A 24 1.79 4.35 1.83
CA LEU A 24 1.53 3.77 3.15
C LEU A 24 2.76 3.02 3.68
N LEU A 25 3.39 2.22 2.82
CA LEU A 25 4.61 1.47 3.14
C LEU A 25 5.77 2.41 3.47
N ALA A 26 6.00 3.43 2.65
CA ALA A 26 7.08 4.39 2.84
C ALA A 26 6.98 5.09 4.20
N VAL A 27 5.80 5.60 4.56
CA VAL A 27 5.62 6.31 5.82
C VAL A 27 5.70 5.37 7.01
N THR A 28 5.08 4.20 6.95
CA THR A 28 5.14 3.23 8.06
C THR A 28 6.55 2.69 8.28
N LEU A 29 7.37 2.61 7.22
CA LEU A 29 8.79 2.25 7.31
C LEU A 29 9.61 3.36 7.95
N VAL A 30 9.47 4.61 7.51
CA VAL A 30 10.18 5.77 8.09
C VAL A 30 9.84 5.93 9.57
N VAL A 31 8.55 5.88 9.92
CA VAL A 31 8.10 6.01 11.31
C VAL A 31 8.57 4.82 12.15
N GLY A 32 8.51 3.59 11.62
CA GLY A 32 9.03 2.41 12.31
C GLY A 32 10.53 2.52 12.58
N LEU A 33 11.31 3.01 11.62
CA LEU A 33 12.75 3.22 11.76
C LEU A 33 13.05 4.27 12.83
N LEU A 34 12.38 5.42 12.79
CA LEU A 34 12.56 6.49 13.78
C LEU A 34 12.27 6.01 15.19
N ILE A 35 11.17 5.27 15.40
CA ILE A 35 10.83 4.75 16.72
C ILE A 35 11.82 3.67 17.16
N SER A 36 12.28 2.81 16.25
CA SER A 36 13.29 1.79 16.58
C SER A 36 14.60 2.43 17.08
N ILE A 37 15.03 3.54 16.47
CA ILE A 37 16.20 4.29 16.93
C ILE A 37 15.94 4.89 18.32
N LEU A 38 14.77 5.51 18.53
CA LEU A 38 14.41 6.08 19.83
C LEU A 38 14.38 5.01 20.93
N GLN A 39 13.81 3.83 20.66
CA GLN A 39 13.78 2.70 21.60
C GLN A 39 15.17 2.25 22.02
N VAL A 40 16.12 2.24 21.08
CA VAL A 40 17.52 1.88 21.36
C VAL A 40 18.22 2.97 22.19
N VAL A 41 18.03 4.24 21.83
CA VAL A 41 18.70 5.38 22.50
C VAL A 41 18.19 5.58 23.93
N THR A 42 16.90 5.40 24.18
CA THR A 42 16.32 5.55 25.54
C THR A 42 16.33 4.27 26.36
N GLN A 43 16.77 3.14 25.79
CA GLN A 43 16.70 1.79 26.38
C GLN A 43 15.30 1.32 26.81
N VAL A 44 14.24 1.95 26.30
CA VAL A 44 12.85 1.57 26.58
C VAL A 44 12.35 0.65 25.46
N GLN A 45 12.35 -0.66 25.71
CA GLN A 45 11.84 -1.69 24.78
C GLN A 45 10.40 -2.10 25.10
N GLU A 46 9.53 -1.12 25.34
CA GLU A 46 8.10 -1.33 25.53
C GLU A 46 7.43 -1.57 24.16
N ALA A 47 6.94 -2.79 23.93
CA ALA A 47 6.34 -3.18 22.66
C ALA A 47 5.17 -2.27 22.23
N SER A 48 4.39 -1.78 23.20
CA SER A 48 3.27 -0.86 22.98
C SER A 48 3.69 0.49 22.37
N LEU A 49 4.89 0.99 22.73
CA LEU A 49 5.39 2.30 22.31
C LEU A 49 5.76 2.32 20.82
N THR A 50 6.09 1.17 20.25
CA THR A 50 6.28 0.98 18.80
C THR A 50 4.98 0.92 18.01
N PHE A 51 3.91 0.44 18.65
CA PHE A 51 2.68 0.09 17.94
C PHE A 51 1.79 1.33 17.71
N ILE A 52 1.63 2.15 18.76
CA ILE A 52 0.72 3.30 18.74
C ILE A 52 1.12 4.36 17.71
N PRO A 53 2.38 4.86 17.67
CA PRO A 53 2.73 5.92 16.74
C PRO A 53 2.73 5.44 15.29
N LYS A 54 3.01 4.14 15.05
CA LYS A 54 2.93 3.53 13.73
C LYS A 54 1.49 3.48 13.19
N ILE A 55 0.52 3.15 14.05
CA ILE A 55 -0.90 3.20 13.68
C ILE A 55 -1.34 4.63 13.37
N ILE A 56 -0.97 5.60 14.22
CA ILE A 56 -1.31 7.01 13.98
C ILE A 56 -0.78 7.46 12.62
N ALA A 57 0.48 7.16 12.32
CA ALA A 57 1.08 7.47 11.03
C ALA A 57 0.35 6.79 9.86
N ALA A 58 -0.01 5.51 9.99
CA ALA A 58 -0.76 4.78 8.97
C ALA A 58 -2.14 5.41 8.72
N VAL A 59 -2.86 5.80 9.78
CA VAL A 59 -4.16 6.47 9.69
C VAL A 59 -4.04 7.83 9.00
N VAL A 60 -3.04 8.64 9.37
CA VAL A 60 -2.80 9.94 8.72
C VAL A 60 -2.59 9.77 7.22
N VAL A 61 -1.77 8.80 6.81
CA VAL A 61 -1.54 8.51 5.39
C VAL A 61 -2.80 8.01 4.71
N LEU A 62 -3.58 7.14 5.34
CA LEU A 62 -4.85 6.70 4.79
C LEU A 62 -5.85 7.83 4.63
N VAL A 63 -5.87 8.82 5.52
CA VAL A 63 -6.76 9.98 5.39
C VAL A 63 -6.31 10.89 4.24
N VAL A 64 -5.01 11.15 4.11
CA VAL A 64 -4.46 12.05 3.09
C VAL A 64 -4.41 11.39 1.70
N CYS A 65 -3.89 10.18 1.61
CA CYS A 65 -3.73 9.44 0.37
C CYS A 65 -4.93 8.54 0.02
N GLY A 66 -5.86 8.30 0.96
CA GLY A 66 -7.02 7.43 0.75
C GLY A 66 -7.84 7.76 -0.49
N PRO A 67 -8.23 9.03 -0.73
CA PRO A 67 -8.99 9.39 -1.94
C PRO A 67 -8.25 9.05 -3.23
N TRP A 68 -6.93 9.23 -3.26
CA TRP A 68 -6.10 8.91 -4.43
C TRP A 68 -5.96 7.39 -4.62
N MET A 69 -5.70 6.66 -3.53
CA MET A 69 -5.62 5.20 -3.54
C MET A 69 -6.92 4.58 -4.07
N LEU A 70 -8.07 5.10 -3.60
CA LEU A 70 -9.38 4.63 -4.00
C LEU A 70 -9.67 4.94 -5.48
N LYS A 71 -9.34 6.15 -5.96
CA LYS A 71 -9.46 6.50 -7.38
C LYS A 71 -8.64 5.57 -8.28
N ARG A 72 -7.41 5.23 -7.87
CA ARG A 72 -6.53 4.34 -8.63
C ARG A 72 -7.08 2.91 -8.68
N LEU A 73 -7.57 2.41 -7.54
CA LEU A 73 -8.14 1.07 -7.43
C LEU A 73 -9.43 0.94 -8.24
N VAL A 74 -10.34 1.91 -8.11
CA VAL A 74 -11.59 1.94 -8.89
C VAL A 74 -11.29 2.09 -10.38
N GLY A 75 -10.37 2.99 -10.77
CA GLY A 75 -9.98 3.16 -12.17
C GLY A 75 -9.42 1.88 -12.80
N TYR A 76 -8.60 1.14 -12.06
CA TYR A 76 -8.11 -0.17 -12.50
C TYR A 76 -9.25 -1.19 -12.63
N ALA A 77 -10.12 -1.28 -11.62
CA ALA A 77 -11.24 -2.22 -11.64
C ALA A 77 -12.21 -1.94 -12.79
N THR A 78 -12.56 -0.68 -13.04
CA THR A 78 -13.43 -0.29 -14.15
C THR A 78 -12.77 -0.55 -15.50
N GLY A 79 -11.48 -0.29 -15.65
CA GLY A 79 -10.72 -0.61 -16.87
C GLY A 79 -10.68 -2.12 -17.15
N LEU A 80 -10.49 -2.92 -16.10
CA LEU A 80 -10.48 -4.38 -16.21
C LEU A 80 -11.87 -4.94 -16.55
N ILE A 81 -12.94 -4.41 -15.95
CA ILE A 81 -14.31 -4.83 -16.29
C ILE A 81 -14.67 -4.43 -17.73
N ALA A 82 -14.26 -3.25 -18.18
CA ALA A 82 -14.49 -2.77 -19.54
C ALA A 82 -13.71 -3.57 -20.60
N SER A 83 -12.58 -4.19 -20.25
CA SER A 83 -11.81 -5.03 -21.18
C SER A 83 -12.33 -6.47 -21.27
N ILE A 84 -13.19 -6.93 -20.36
CA ILE A 84 -13.84 -8.26 -20.43
C ILE A 84 -14.57 -8.50 -21.77
N PRO A 85 -15.45 -7.60 -22.26
CA PRO A 85 -16.16 -7.82 -23.52
C PRO A 85 -15.25 -7.81 -24.77
N GLN A 86 -14.01 -7.33 -24.68
CA GLN A 86 -13.03 -7.42 -25.78
C GLN A 86 -12.31 -8.78 -25.85
N HIS A 87 -12.44 -9.62 -24.82
CA HIS A 87 -11.80 -10.93 -24.74
C HIS A 87 -12.74 -12.11 -25.05
N PHE A 88 -14.01 -11.82 -25.35
CA PHE A 88 -15.01 -12.75 -25.92
C PHE A 88 -15.13 -12.52 -27.42
#